data_AF-A0A1B4MXN3-F1
#
_entry.id   AF-A0A1B4MXN3-F1
#
_cell.length_a   1.000
_cell.length_b   1.000
_cell.length_c   1.000
_cell.angle_alpha   90.00
_cell.angle_beta   90.00
_cell.angle_gamma   90.00
#
_symmetry.space_group_name_H-M   'P 1'
#
loop_
_entity.id
_entity.type
_entity.pdbx_description
1 polymer ?
#
loop_
_entity_poly.entity_id
_entity_poly.type
_entity_poly.pdbx_seq_one_letter_code
_entity_poly.pdbx_strand_id
1 'polypeptide(L)'
;MTSSSTTIGSNGANVSTLPTDTMNTNNVSTTGTSASDLQATFLKLLVTQLQNQDPTSPVDSSQMTSQLAQINTVSGIAQLNTSLTSLSTQLAAGQQTQAALLIGSNVLAPGDTVAVKSGAASPFGVSLTSDVSNLTITVKNSAGAVVNTINAGSQSAGTVPFNWTPTDAAGNALPDGQYTISAQYTGTDGKSYAPTVLTAAQVQSVIKQSDGTPGLVLSNGSTVGLTQVASIFPNTGSSSSGSASTN
;
A
#
# COMPACT_ATOMS: atom_id res chain seq x y z
N MET A 1 16.14 16.48 40.31
CA MET A 1 17.20 17.44 40.66
C MET A 1 17.70 17.04 42.04
N THR A 2 18.85 16.40 42.16
CA THR A 2 20.13 17.07 42.44
C THR A 2 21.31 16.22 41.93
N SER A 3 22.22 16.82 41.16
CA SER A 3 23.50 16.21 40.81
C SER A 3 24.57 16.84 41.68
N SER A 4 25.18 16.05 42.55
CA SER A 4 26.33 16.47 43.36
C SER A 4 27.60 16.37 42.52
N SER A 5 28.15 17.51 42.12
CA SER A 5 29.50 17.61 41.54
C SER A 5 30.47 17.97 42.66
N THR A 6 31.35 17.05 43.04
CA THR A 6 32.50 17.35 43.88
C THR A 6 33.70 17.56 42.96
N THR A 7 34.17 18.80 42.86
CA THR A 7 35.39 19.15 42.12
C THR A 7 36.61 18.97 43.02
N ILE A 8 37.54 18.10 42.65
CA ILE A 8 38.89 18.06 43.24
C ILE A 8 39.91 18.02 42.09
N GLY A 9 40.81 19.02 42.06
CA GLY A 9 42.09 18.91 41.36
C GLY A 9 42.14 19.53 39.96
N SER A 10 43.02 20.53 39.83
CA SER A 10 43.45 21.14 38.57
C SER A 10 44.23 20.14 37.72
N ASN A 11 43.57 19.53 36.73
CA ASN A 11 44.06 19.28 35.37
C ASN A 11 42.97 18.51 34.60
N GLY A 12 42.41 19.16 33.58
CA GLY A 12 41.15 18.77 32.92
C GLY A 12 41.17 17.46 32.14
N ALA A 13 40.98 16.34 32.85
CA ALA A 13 40.50 15.09 32.28
C ALA A 13 39.18 14.69 32.99
N ASN A 14 38.06 14.83 32.29
CA ASN A 14 36.78 14.26 32.73
C ASN A 14 36.88 12.73 32.59
N VAL A 15 37.06 12.03 33.70
CA VAL A 15 36.94 10.57 33.74
C VAL A 15 35.53 10.24 34.21
N SER A 16 34.65 9.91 33.26
CA SER A 16 33.30 9.41 33.55
C SER A 16 33.36 7.97 34.04
N THR A 17 32.80 7.70 35.22
CA THR A 17 32.81 6.39 35.89
C THR A 17 31.52 5.58 35.72
N LEU A 18 30.73 5.81 34.67
CA LEU A 18 29.58 4.98 34.34
C LEU A 18 29.59 4.57 32.84
N PRO A 19 29.48 3.27 32.50
CA PRO A 19 29.53 2.80 31.11
C PRO A 19 28.25 3.06 30.30
N THR A 20 27.31 3.88 30.80
CA THR A 20 25.98 4.05 30.22
C THR A 20 25.83 5.30 29.33
N ASP A 21 26.85 6.17 29.24
CA ASP A 21 26.73 7.47 28.57
C ASP A 21 27.10 7.44 27.07
N THR A 22 27.49 6.29 26.52
CA THR A 22 27.86 6.14 25.10
C THR A 22 26.65 5.96 24.17
N MET A 23 25.41 6.06 24.66
CA MET A 23 24.19 5.85 23.85
C MET A 23 23.54 7.13 23.32
N ASN A 24 24.15 8.31 23.47
CA ASN A 24 23.55 9.56 22.95
C ASN A 24 24.56 10.49 22.28
N THR A 25 25.10 10.10 21.12
CA THR A 25 25.63 11.06 20.14
C THR A 25 25.27 10.62 18.71
N ASN A 26 24.28 11.32 18.16
CA ASN A 26 23.91 11.34 16.74
C ASN A 26 25.06 11.95 15.91
N ASN A 27 26.18 11.24 15.72
CA ASN A 27 27.10 11.42 14.59
C ASN A 27 28.21 10.35 14.62
N VAL A 28 27.87 9.09 14.35
CA VAL A 28 28.87 8.05 14.09
C VAL A 28 28.61 7.49 12.70
N SER A 29 29.58 7.77 11.82
CA SER A 29 29.73 7.18 10.50
C SER A 29 29.40 5.69 10.51
N THR A 30 28.62 5.25 9.53
CA THR A 30 28.14 3.88 9.31
C THR A 30 29.25 2.88 8.94
N THR A 31 30.40 2.95 9.60
CA THR A 31 31.36 1.84 9.63
C THR A 31 30.93 0.95 10.78
N GLY A 32 29.84 0.21 10.56
CA GLY A 32 29.20 -0.62 11.56
C GLY A 32 30.17 -1.63 12.14
N THR A 33 30.48 -1.50 13.43
CA THR A 33 31.05 -2.60 14.21
C THR A 33 30.00 -3.70 14.20
N SER A 34 30.16 -4.67 13.31
CA SER A 34 29.23 -5.79 13.18
C SER A 34 29.22 -6.54 14.51
N ALA A 35 28.12 -7.23 14.85
CA ALA A 35 28.13 -8.11 16.02
C ALA A 35 29.29 -9.14 15.94
N SER A 36 29.69 -9.49 14.71
CA SER A 36 30.89 -10.27 14.42
C SER A 36 32.20 -9.57 14.82
N ASP A 37 32.32 -8.24 14.63
CA ASP A 37 33.48 -7.44 15.06
C ASP A 37 33.54 -7.28 16.58
N LEU A 38 32.38 -7.13 17.24
CA LEU A 38 32.28 -7.14 18.70
C LEU A 38 32.65 -8.52 19.27
N GLN A 39 32.22 -9.60 18.62
CA GLN A 39 32.58 -10.97 18.99
C GLN A 39 34.08 -11.26 18.75
N ALA A 40 34.67 -10.75 17.68
CA ALA A 40 36.09 -10.88 17.39
C ALA A 40 36.96 -10.10 18.39
N THR A 41 36.56 -8.87 18.72
CA THR A 41 37.20 -8.04 19.74
C THR A 41 37.07 -8.68 21.13
N PHE A 42 35.93 -9.31 21.41
CA PHE A 42 35.68 -10.07 22.62
C PHE A 42 36.60 -11.29 22.74
N LEU A 43 36.69 -12.14 21.70
CA LEU A 43 37.54 -13.33 21.71
C LEU A 43 39.01 -12.94 21.91
N LYS A 44 39.43 -11.81 21.34
CA LYS A 44 40.77 -11.27 21.51
C LYS A 44 41.02 -10.82 22.95
N LEU A 45 40.07 -10.13 23.59
CA LEU A 45 40.18 -9.74 25.00
C LEU A 45 40.15 -10.95 25.94
N LEU A 46 39.34 -11.97 25.64
CA LEU A 46 39.25 -13.20 26.43
C LEU A 46 40.54 -14.02 26.38
N VAL A 47 41.14 -14.17 25.19
CA VAL A 47 42.45 -14.83 25.03
C VAL A 47 43.57 -14.05 25.75
N THR A 48 43.51 -12.72 25.70
CA THR A 48 44.51 -11.86 26.36
C THR A 48 44.39 -11.90 27.88
N GLN A 49 43.17 -12.01 28.43
CA GLN A 49 42.96 -12.20 29.86
C GLN A 49 43.41 -13.59 30.33
N LEU A 50 43.08 -14.67 29.60
CA LEU A 50 43.58 -16.02 29.93
C LEU A 50 45.11 -16.13 29.97
N GLN A 51 45.83 -15.34 29.16
CA GLN A 51 47.29 -15.27 29.19
C GLN A 51 47.88 -14.48 30.37
N ASN A 52 47.10 -13.60 31.01
CA ASN A 52 47.58 -12.67 32.04
C ASN A 52 46.82 -12.76 33.38
N GLN A 53 46.02 -13.81 33.62
CA GLN A 53 45.26 -13.97 34.87
C GLN A 53 46.13 -14.54 36.00
N ASP A 54 46.07 -13.89 37.17
CA ASP A 54 46.54 -14.44 38.44
C ASP A 54 45.55 -15.52 38.94
N PRO A 55 46.01 -16.72 39.31
CA PRO A 55 45.16 -17.86 39.70
C PRO A 55 44.28 -17.61 40.96
N THR A 56 44.46 -16.51 41.69
CA THR A 56 43.78 -16.27 42.98
C THR A 56 42.49 -15.46 42.91
N SER A 57 42.08 -14.95 41.74
CA SER A 57 40.77 -14.29 41.56
C SER A 57 40.28 -14.36 40.11
N PRO A 58 39.54 -15.41 39.72
CA PRO A 58 38.94 -15.47 38.40
C PRO A 58 37.86 -14.39 38.26
N VAL A 59 37.94 -13.55 37.22
CA VAL A 59 36.83 -12.68 36.85
C VAL A 59 35.63 -13.55 36.42
N ASP A 60 34.43 -13.11 36.78
CA ASP A 60 33.18 -13.84 36.56
C ASP A 60 32.81 -13.89 35.07
N SER A 61 33.33 -14.90 34.38
CA SER A 61 33.07 -15.20 32.97
C SER A 61 31.57 -15.33 32.62
N SER A 62 30.68 -15.49 33.60
CA SER A 62 29.23 -15.58 33.39
C SER A 62 28.61 -14.25 32.95
N GLN A 63 29.06 -13.12 33.51
CA GLN A 63 28.51 -11.79 33.21
C GLN A 63 28.88 -11.35 31.78
N MET A 64 30.09 -11.68 31.34
CA MET A 64 30.57 -11.44 29.98
C MET A 64 29.83 -12.31 28.94
N THR A 65 29.62 -13.59 29.26
CA THR A 65 28.88 -14.52 28.40
C THR A 65 27.42 -14.08 28.26
N SER A 66 26.83 -13.54 29.32
CA SER A 66 25.48 -12.95 29.30
C SER A 66 25.40 -11.72 28.39
N GLN A 67 26.40 -10.84 28.42
CA GLN A 67 26.45 -9.65 27.57
C GLN A 67 26.68 -10.01 26.09
N LEU A 68 27.50 -11.02 25.80
CA LEU A 68 27.60 -11.56 24.44
C LEU A 68 26.30 -12.19 23.95
N ALA A 69 25.62 -12.95 24.80
CA ALA A 69 24.33 -13.54 24.44
C ALA A 69 23.31 -12.44 24.10
N GLN A 70 23.29 -11.34 24.87
CA GLN A 70 22.46 -10.17 24.59
C GLN A 70 22.83 -9.46 23.28
N ILE A 71 24.12 -9.31 22.96
CA ILE A 71 24.55 -8.73 21.67
C ILE A 71 24.14 -9.65 20.50
N ASN A 72 24.30 -10.96 20.65
CA ASN A 72 23.91 -11.94 19.63
C ASN A 72 22.39 -11.96 19.41
N THR A 73 21.58 -11.84 20.46
CA THR A 73 20.12 -11.76 20.30
C THR A 73 19.70 -10.45 19.61
N VAL A 74 20.29 -9.31 19.99
CA VAL A 74 20.01 -8.02 19.32
C VAL A 74 20.43 -8.05 17.85
N SER A 75 21.61 -8.61 17.56
CA SER A 75 22.06 -8.80 16.18
C SER A 75 21.15 -9.75 15.40
N GLY A 76 20.70 -10.84 16.03
CA GLY A 76 19.73 -11.75 15.44
C GLY A 76 18.42 -11.03 15.10
N ILE A 77 17.90 -10.19 16.01
CA ILE A 77 16.71 -9.38 15.77
C ILE A 77 16.94 -8.37 14.63
N ALA A 78 18.10 -7.73 14.57
CA ALA A 78 18.45 -6.83 13.47
C ALA A 78 18.50 -7.55 12.12
N GLN A 79 19.07 -8.75 12.07
CA GLN A 79 19.08 -9.61 10.88
C GLN A 79 17.67 -10.05 10.48
N LEU A 80 16.81 -10.37 11.45
CA LEU A 80 15.40 -10.68 11.22
C LEU A 80 14.65 -9.49 10.62
N ASN A 81 14.81 -8.29 11.18
CA ASN A 81 14.21 -7.07 10.64
C ASN A 81 14.68 -6.79 9.20
N THR A 82 15.96 -7.01 8.91
CA THR A 82 16.53 -6.88 7.56
C THR A 82 15.89 -7.89 6.60
N SER A 83 15.77 -9.15 7.03
CA SER A 83 15.16 -10.23 6.25
C SER A 83 13.68 -9.95 5.97
N LEU A 84 12.94 -9.46 6.96
CA LEU A 84 11.53 -9.05 6.82
C LEU A 84 11.36 -7.88 5.86
N THR A 85 12.28 -6.90 5.91
CA THR A 85 12.28 -5.76 4.98
C THR A 85 12.57 -6.22 3.54
N SER A 86 13.51 -7.14 3.36
CA SER A 86 13.81 -7.74 2.06
C SER A 86 12.60 -8.53 1.52
N LEU A 87 11.95 -9.31 2.37
CA LEU A 87 10.74 -10.05 2.01
C LEU A 87 9.60 -9.12 1.60
N SER A 88 9.36 -8.05 2.36
CA SER A 88 8.37 -7.03 2.03
C SER A 88 8.64 -6.39 0.67
N THR A 89 9.91 -6.06 0.39
CA THR A 89 10.33 -5.50 -0.90
C THR A 89 10.09 -6.48 -2.05
N GLN A 90 10.40 -7.76 -1.86
CA GLN A 90 10.18 -8.80 -2.87
C GLN A 90 8.69 -9.07 -3.11
N LEU A 91 7.87 -9.03 -2.06
CA LEU A 91 6.41 -9.13 -2.19
C LEU A 91 5.84 -7.94 -2.96
N ALA A 92 6.29 -6.71 -2.66
CA ALA A 92 5.87 -5.51 -3.39
C ALA A 92 6.27 -5.58 -4.88
N ALA A 93 7.48 -6.06 -5.19
CA ALA A 93 7.90 -6.29 -6.57
C ALA A 93 7.02 -7.35 -7.28
N GLY A 94 6.64 -8.41 -6.57
CA GLY A 94 5.70 -9.41 -7.09
C GLY A 94 4.30 -8.85 -7.38
N GLN A 95 3.79 -7.94 -6.54
CA GLN A 95 2.53 -7.24 -6.80
C GLN A 95 2.65 -6.28 -7.99
N GLN A 96 3.79 -5.60 -8.16
CA GLN A 96 4.06 -4.75 -9.32
C GLN A 96 4.01 -5.55 -10.62
N THR A 97 4.59 -6.75 -10.65
CA THR A 97 4.53 -7.64 -11.82
C THR A 97 3.10 -8.08 -12.12
N GLN A 98 2.30 -8.43 -11.11
CA GLN A 98 0.89 -8.78 -11.30
C GLN A 98 0.07 -7.60 -11.83
N ALA A 99 0.31 -6.41 -11.30
CA ALA A 99 -0.29 -5.18 -11.82
C ALA A 99 0.13 -4.91 -13.26
N ALA A 100 1.39 -5.19 -13.64
CA ALA A 100 1.87 -5.01 -15.01
C ALA A 100 1.15 -5.92 -16.02
N LEU A 101 0.69 -7.11 -15.59
CA LEU A 101 -0.13 -7.99 -16.42
C LEU A 101 -1.52 -7.39 -16.72
N LEU A 102 -1.99 -6.43 -15.92
CA LEU A 102 -3.26 -5.75 -16.16
C LEU A 102 -3.15 -4.62 -17.19
N ILE A 103 -1.94 -4.19 -17.56
CA ILE A 103 -1.74 -3.15 -18.58
C ILE A 103 -2.43 -3.60 -19.88
N GLY A 104 -3.27 -2.72 -20.43
CA GLY A 104 -4.09 -2.97 -21.61
C GLY A 104 -5.43 -3.65 -21.32
N SER A 105 -5.66 -4.20 -20.12
CA SER A 105 -6.95 -4.75 -19.70
C SER A 105 -7.93 -3.65 -19.31
N ASN A 106 -9.22 -3.93 -19.46
CA ASN A 106 -10.28 -3.02 -19.02
C ASN A 106 -10.66 -3.41 -17.59
N VAL A 107 -10.73 -2.44 -16.69
CA VAL A 107 -11.06 -2.67 -15.28
C VAL A 107 -12.21 -1.78 -14.83
N LEU A 108 -13.04 -2.28 -13.93
CA LEU A 108 -13.99 -1.47 -13.18
C LEU A 108 -13.29 -0.96 -11.92
N ALA A 109 -13.13 0.35 -11.82
CA ALA A 109 -12.46 0.99 -10.69
C ALA A 109 -13.26 2.21 -10.21
N PRO A 110 -13.05 2.66 -8.96
CA PRO A 110 -13.71 3.84 -8.42
C PRO A 110 -13.56 5.05 -9.34
N GLY A 111 -14.69 5.58 -9.77
CA GLY A 111 -14.77 6.68 -10.71
C GLY A 111 -16.23 7.05 -10.94
N ASP A 112 -16.46 8.33 -11.16
CA ASP A 112 -17.78 8.91 -11.37
C ASP A 112 -17.95 9.40 -12.81
N THR A 113 -16.96 9.24 -13.68
CA THR A 113 -17.00 9.78 -15.05
C THR A 113 -17.20 8.67 -16.08
N VAL A 114 -18.22 8.82 -16.92
CA VAL A 114 -18.55 7.93 -18.04
C VAL A 114 -18.42 8.67 -19.36
N ALA A 115 -17.74 8.06 -20.32
CA ALA A 115 -17.65 8.56 -21.68
C ALA A 115 -18.85 8.07 -22.50
N VAL A 116 -19.48 8.97 -23.25
CA VAL A 116 -20.48 8.64 -24.27
C VAL A 116 -19.88 8.95 -25.63
N LYS A 117 -19.88 7.97 -26.52
CA LYS A 117 -19.40 8.11 -27.90
C LYS A 117 -20.29 7.34 -28.85
N SER A 118 -20.72 8.00 -29.93
CA SER A 118 -21.56 7.40 -30.98
C SER A 118 -22.81 6.72 -30.43
N GLY A 119 -23.45 7.32 -29.43
CA GLY A 119 -24.67 6.79 -28.79
C GLY A 119 -24.46 5.58 -27.86
N ALA A 120 -23.23 5.21 -27.53
CA ALA A 120 -22.89 4.19 -26.55
C ALA A 120 -22.16 4.79 -25.35
N ALA A 121 -22.49 4.34 -24.14
CA ALA A 121 -21.80 4.72 -22.91
C ALA A 121 -20.81 3.64 -22.49
N SER A 122 -19.69 4.04 -21.88
CA SER A 122 -18.80 3.09 -21.21
C SER A 122 -19.53 2.35 -20.08
N PRO A 123 -19.26 1.05 -19.87
CA PRO A 123 -19.83 0.30 -18.75
C PRO A 123 -19.48 0.95 -17.41
N PHE A 124 -20.42 0.92 -16.48
CA PHE A 124 -20.19 1.34 -15.10
C PHE A 124 -20.86 0.38 -14.13
N GLY A 125 -20.66 0.58 -12.85
CA GLY A 125 -21.24 -0.23 -11.79
C GLY A 125 -21.34 0.55 -10.49
N VAL A 126 -21.92 -0.07 -9.48
CA VAL A 126 -21.99 0.46 -8.13
C VAL A 126 -21.52 -0.62 -7.17
N SER A 127 -20.64 -0.24 -6.24
CA SER A 127 -20.21 -1.12 -5.14
C SER A 127 -21.05 -0.83 -3.90
N LEU A 128 -21.81 -1.83 -3.47
CA LEU A 128 -22.67 -1.80 -2.31
C LEU A 128 -22.07 -2.62 -1.17
N THR A 129 -22.00 -2.05 0.03
CA THR A 129 -21.50 -2.76 1.23
C THR A 129 -22.57 -3.62 1.92
N SER A 130 -23.85 -3.34 1.66
CA SER A 130 -25.00 -4.05 2.19
C SER A 130 -26.11 -4.09 1.14
N ASP A 131 -27.11 -4.95 1.36
CA ASP A 131 -28.32 -4.97 0.54
C ASP A 131 -29.06 -3.62 0.64
N VAL A 132 -29.59 -3.15 -0.48
CA VAL A 132 -30.32 -1.87 -0.57
C VAL A 132 -31.67 -2.10 -1.23
N SER A 133 -32.69 -1.36 -0.81
CA SER A 133 -34.06 -1.47 -1.33
C SER A 133 -34.36 -0.48 -2.46
N ASN A 134 -33.66 0.66 -2.49
CA ASN A 134 -33.92 1.73 -3.45
C ASN A 134 -32.60 2.42 -3.91
N LEU A 135 -31.92 1.82 -4.88
CA LEU A 135 -30.78 2.46 -5.52
C LEU A 135 -31.24 3.41 -6.64
N THR A 136 -30.85 4.67 -6.55
CA THR A 136 -31.08 5.69 -7.58
C THR A 136 -29.74 6.18 -8.12
N ILE A 137 -29.58 6.12 -9.43
CA ILE A 137 -28.39 6.59 -10.14
C ILE A 137 -28.78 7.85 -10.92
N THR A 138 -28.06 8.94 -10.70
CA THR A 138 -28.26 10.22 -11.37
C THR A 138 -27.11 10.48 -12.32
N VAL A 139 -27.43 10.85 -13.55
CA VAL A 139 -26.47 11.21 -14.60
C VAL A 139 -26.50 12.71 -14.84
N LYS A 140 -25.34 13.35 -14.76
CA LYS A 140 -25.15 14.79 -14.98
C LYS A 140 -24.27 15.03 -16.19
N ASN A 141 -24.57 16.09 -16.95
CA ASN A 141 -23.70 16.56 -18.03
C ASN A 141 -22.55 17.44 -17.48
N SER A 142 -21.68 17.91 -18.38
CA SER A 142 -20.56 18.81 -18.06
C SER A 142 -20.97 20.15 -17.44
N ALA A 143 -22.22 20.59 -17.66
CA ALA A 143 -22.79 21.78 -17.03
C ALA A 143 -23.39 21.50 -15.63
N GLY A 144 -23.33 20.25 -15.15
CA GLY A 144 -23.90 19.82 -13.88
C GLY A 144 -25.42 19.60 -13.90
N ALA A 145 -26.07 19.74 -15.07
CA ALA A 145 -27.50 19.51 -15.22
C ALA A 145 -27.80 18.00 -15.25
N VAL A 146 -28.85 17.58 -14.55
CA VAL A 146 -29.31 16.20 -14.53
C VAL A 146 -29.97 15.89 -15.88
N VAL A 147 -29.38 14.96 -16.62
CA VAL A 147 -29.87 14.55 -17.95
C VAL A 147 -30.69 13.26 -17.88
N ASN A 148 -30.41 12.40 -16.90
CA ASN A 148 -31.12 11.14 -16.72
C ASN A 148 -31.05 10.69 -15.25
N THR A 149 -32.09 10.01 -14.79
CA THR A 149 -32.17 9.37 -13.47
C THR A 149 -32.67 7.95 -13.65
N ILE A 150 -31.84 6.99 -13.24
CA ILE A 150 -32.11 5.56 -13.32
C ILE A 150 -32.48 5.06 -11.93
N ASN A 151 -33.69 4.52 -11.78
CA ASN A 151 -34.09 3.84 -10.54
C ASN A 151 -33.79 2.34 -10.68
N ALA A 152 -32.70 1.91 -10.04
CA ALA A 152 -32.23 0.52 -10.04
C ALA A 152 -32.94 -0.36 -8.99
N GLY A 153 -33.80 0.21 -8.14
CA GLY A 153 -34.60 -0.53 -7.16
C GLY A 153 -33.76 -1.28 -6.14
N SER A 154 -34.21 -2.49 -5.77
CA SER A 154 -33.52 -3.33 -4.80
C SER A 154 -32.29 -4.01 -5.41
N GLN A 155 -31.15 -3.90 -4.75
CA GLN A 155 -29.89 -4.49 -5.18
C GLN A 155 -29.19 -5.17 -4.00
N SER A 156 -28.60 -6.33 -4.25
CA SER A 156 -27.82 -7.04 -3.23
C SER A 156 -26.46 -6.39 -3.00
N ALA A 157 -25.86 -6.66 -1.84
CA ALA A 157 -24.48 -6.28 -1.54
C ALA A 157 -23.50 -6.83 -2.59
N GLY A 158 -22.46 -6.05 -2.90
CA GLY A 158 -21.41 -6.40 -3.85
C GLY A 158 -21.27 -5.40 -5.00
N THR A 159 -20.53 -5.81 -6.04
CA THR A 159 -20.36 -5.02 -7.26
C THR A 159 -21.48 -5.33 -8.23
N VAL A 160 -22.36 -4.36 -8.46
CA VAL A 160 -23.47 -4.46 -9.41
C VAL A 160 -23.10 -3.72 -10.69
N PRO A 161 -22.86 -4.42 -11.82
CA PRO A 161 -22.62 -3.76 -13.10
C PRO A 161 -23.94 -3.21 -13.67
N PHE A 162 -23.87 -2.01 -14.25
CA PHE A 162 -24.96 -1.34 -14.93
C PHE A 162 -24.57 -1.00 -16.37
N ASN A 163 -25.46 -1.36 -17.31
CA ASN A 163 -25.37 -0.93 -18.70
C ASN A 163 -26.37 0.19 -18.90
N TRP A 164 -25.88 1.38 -19.25
CA TRP A 164 -26.71 2.56 -19.48
C TRP A 164 -26.73 2.91 -20.96
N THR A 165 -27.93 3.07 -21.49
CA THR A 165 -28.13 3.66 -22.82
C THR A 165 -28.21 5.18 -22.65
N PRO A 166 -27.34 5.96 -23.30
CA PRO A 166 -27.24 7.40 -23.10
C PRO A 166 -28.39 8.15 -23.78
N THR A 167 -29.57 8.07 -23.18
CA THR A 167 -30.76 8.84 -23.56
C THR A 167 -31.13 9.82 -22.47
N ASP A 168 -31.74 10.94 -22.83
CA ASP A 168 -32.37 11.86 -21.87
C ASP A 168 -33.70 11.29 -21.32
N ALA A 169 -34.33 12.02 -20.39
CA ALA A 169 -35.64 11.65 -19.85
C ALA A 169 -36.78 11.61 -20.88
N ALA A 170 -36.59 12.21 -22.06
CA ALA A 170 -37.54 12.21 -23.17
C ALA A 170 -37.24 11.14 -24.23
N GLY A 171 -36.18 10.33 -24.03
CA GLY A 171 -35.76 9.27 -24.95
C GLY A 171 -34.85 9.73 -26.10
N ASN A 172 -34.41 10.98 -26.13
CA ASN A 172 -33.47 11.47 -27.15
C ASN A 172 -32.05 11.02 -26.82
N ALA A 173 -31.27 10.70 -27.85
CA ALA A 173 -29.85 10.37 -27.68
C ALA A 173 -29.07 11.57 -27.12
N LEU A 174 -28.26 11.31 -26.10
CA LEU A 174 -27.35 12.30 -25.53
C LEU A 174 -26.15 12.53 -26.47
N PRO A 175 -25.66 13.77 -26.58
CA PRO A 175 -24.49 14.07 -27.39
C PRO A 175 -23.23 13.41 -26.82
N ASP A 176 -22.28 13.14 -27.71
CA ASP A 176 -20.96 12.61 -27.35
C ASP A 176 -20.25 13.54 -26.37
N GLY A 177 -19.69 12.98 -25.29
CA GLY A 177 -19.08 13.75 -24.21
C GLY A 177 -18.86 12.95 -22.93
N GLN A 178 -18.32 13.63 -21.92
CA GLN A 178 -18.14 13.07 -20.58
C GLN A 178 -19.34 13.42 -19.70
N TYR A 179 -19.83 12.44 -18.95
CA TYR A 179 -20.95 12.56 -18.03
C TYR A 179 -20.53 12.10 -16.63
N THR A 180 -21.08 12.75 -15.61
CA THR A 180 -20.83 12.39 -14.21
C THR A 180 -21.99 11.57 -13.65
N ILE A 181 -21.67 10.43 -13.06
CA ILE A 181 -22.61 9.49 -12.46
C ILE A 181 -22.49 9.58 -10.94
N SER A 182 -23.63 9.77 -10.28
CA SER A 182 -23.74 9.71 -8.83
C SER A 182 -24.82 8.72 -8.44
N ALA A 183 -24.51 7.79 -7.54
CA ALA A 183 -25.48 6.85 -6.99
C ALA A 183 -25.88 7.27 -5.57
N GLN A 184 -27.12 6.99 -5.20
CA GLN A 184 -27.66 7.22 -3.86
C GLN A 184 -28.67 6.11 -3.51
N TYR A 185 -28.69 5.65 -2.27
CA TYR A 185 -29.73 4.75 -1.77
C TYR A 185 -30.21 5.17 -0.38
N THR A 186 -31.41 4.73 0.02
CA THR A 186 -31.91 4.94 1.39
C THR A 186 -31.62 3.70 2.22
N GLY A 187 -30.92 3.87 3.34
CA GLY A 187 -30.66 2.81 4.31
C GLY A 187 -31.92 2.40 5.06
N THR A 188 -31.84 1.30 5.80
CA THR A 188 -32.91 0.82 6.69
C THR A 188 -33.25 1.80 7.83
N ASP A 189 -32.36 2.75 8.09
CA ASP A 189 -32.51 3.85 9.04
C ASP A 189 -33.21 5.09 8.44
N GLY A 190 -33.62 5.03 7.17
CA GLY A 190 -34.27 6.13 6.46
C GLY A 190 -33.32 7.23 5.98
N LYS A 191 -31.98 7.08 6.15
CA LYS A 191 -30.99 8.05 5.68
C LYS A 191 -30.50 7.75 4.27
N SER A 192 -30.10 8.79 3.55
CA SER A 192 -29.48 8.64 2.23
C SER A 192 -27.98 8.40 2.34
N TYR A 193 -27.49 7.39 1.64
CA TYR A 193 -26.09 7.02 1.53
C TYR A 193 -25.64 7.05 0.07
N ALA A 194 -24.40 7.46 -0.16
CA ALA A 194 -23.78 7.46 -1.48
C ALA A 194 -22.82 6.26 -1.59
N PRO A 195 -23.16 5.20 -2.35
CA PRO A 195 -22.25 4.09 -2.57
C PRO A 195 -21.12 4.50 -3.54
N THR A 196 -20.08 3.67 -3.61
CA THR A 196 -18.97 3.93 -4.52
C THR A 196 -19.39 3.59 -5.95
N VAL A 197 -19.30 4.57 -6.85
CA VAL A 197 -19.51 4.36 -8.29
C VAL A 197 -18.22 3.80 -8.89
N LEU A 198 -18.37 2.83 -9.78
CA LEU A 198 -17.30 2.16 -10.49
C LEU A 198 -17.43 2.44 -11.97
N THR A 199 -16.37 2.83 -12.65
CA THR A 199 -16.37 3.09 -14.10
C THR A 199 -15.36 2.20 -14.81
N ALA A 200 -15.71 1.72 -16.00
CA ALA A 200 -14.76 1.01 -16.85
C ALA A 200 -13.68 1.97 -17.37
N ALA A 201 -12.42 1.59 -17.17
CA ALA A 201 -11.27 2.27 -17.76
C ALA A 201 -10.20 1.26 -18.15
N GLN A 202 -9.39 1.60 -19.16
CA GLN A 202 -8.25 0.77 -19.56
C GLN A 202 -7.05 1.10 -18.67
N VAL A 203 -6.32 0.08 -18.23
CA VAL A 203 -5.06 0.27 -17.51
C VAL A 203 -3.96 0.65 -18.50
N GLN A 204 -3.38 1.84 -18.36
CA GLN A 204 -2.35 2.37 -19.25
C GLN A 204 -0.94 2.07 -18.76
N SER A 205 -0.72 2.18 -17.46
CA SER A 205 0.60 1.95 -16.85
C SER A 205 0.48 1.61 -15.38
N VAL A 206 1.55 1.08 -14.80
CA VAL A 206 1.65 0.84 -13.36
C VAL A 206 2.74 1.73 -12.78
N ILE A 207 2.42 2.42 -11.70
CA ILE A 207 3.34 3.28 -10.97
C ILE A 207 3.46 2.79 -9.52
N LYS A 208 4.59 3.09 -8.87
CA LYS A 208 4.72 2.89 -7.43
C LYS A 208 4.13 4.11 -6.73
N GLN A 209 3.11 3.91 -5.90
CA GLN A 209 2.48 4.98 -5.13
C GLN A 209 3.37 5.43 -3.96
N SER A 210 2.99 6.53 -3.31
CA SER A 210 3.71 7.08 -2.15
C SER A 210 3.73 6.13 -0.95
N ASP A 211 2.74 5.26 -0.83
CA ASP A 211 2.66 4.22 0.21
C ASP A 211 3.50 2.97 -0.12
N GLY A 212 4.16 2.96 -1.28
CA GLY A 212 4.98 1.85 -1.76
C GLY A 212 4.23 0.74 -2.47
N THR A 213 2.90 0.81 -2.59
CA THR A 213 2.05 -0.17 -3.29
C THR A 213 1.95 0.12 -4.80
N PRO A 214 1.62 -0.89 -5.64
CA PRO A 214 1.36 -0.66 -7.06
C PRO A 214 0.06 0.12 -7.27
N GLY A 215 0.14 1.20 -8.05
CA GLY A 215 -0.99 1.96 -8.57
C GLY A 215 -1.18 1.74 -10.07
N LEU A 216 -2.41 1.46 -10.46
CA LEU A 216 -2.83 1.36 -11.85
C LEU A 216 -3.24 2.75 -12.34
N VAL A 217 -2.53 3.28 -13.33
CA VAL A 217 -2.91 4.50 -14.04
C VAL A 217 -3.91 4.12 -15.12
N LEU A 218 -5.09 4.70 -15.05
CA LEU A 218 -6.22 4.41 -15.92
C LEU A 218 -6.30 5.42 -17.07
N SER A 219 -6.98 5.03 -18.15
CA SER A 219 -7.18 5.87 -19.34
C SER A 219 -7.98 7.14 -19.08
N ASN A 220 -8.71 7.20 -17.96
CA ASN A 220 -9.43 8.40 -17.51
C ASN A 220 -8.53 9.38 -16.73
N GLY A 221 -7.23 9.08 -16.56
CA GLY A 221 -6.26 9.91 -15.84
C GLY A 221 -6.18 9.64 -14.33
N SER A 222 -7.07 8.81 -13.79
CA SER A 222 -7.04 8.43 -12.37
C SER A 222 -6.00 7.35 -12.10
N THR A 223 -5.43 7.36 -10.90
CA THR A 223 -4.62 6.25 -10.37
C THR A 223 -5.40 5.53 -9.29
N VAL A 224 -5.50 4.21 -9.37
CA VAL A 224 -6.20 3.37 -8.38
C VAL A 224 -5.30 2.26 -7.86
N GLY A 225 -5.49 1.88 -6.61
CA GLY A 225 -4.80 0.72 -6.04
C GLY A 225 -5.31 -0.60 -6.63
N LEU A 226 -4.46 -1.63 -6.65
CA LEU A 226 -4.85 -2.96 -7.13
C LEU A 226 -6.05 -3.54 -6.36
N THR A 227 -6.16 -3.22 -5.07
CA THR A 227 -7.26 -3.65 -4.18
C THR A 227 -8.58 -2.93 -4.44
N GLN A 228 -8.56 -1.80 -5.16
CA GLN A 228 -9.75 -1.02 -5.49
C GLN A 228 -10.38 -1.46 -6.81
N VAL A 229 -9.72 -2.31 -7.59
CA VAL A 229 -10.29 -2.88 -8.81
C VAL A 229 -11.39 -3.86 -8.45
N ALA A 230 -12.61 -3.55 -8.87
CA ALA A 230 -13.79 -4.37 -8.59
C ALA A 230 -13.91 -5.56 -9.56
N SER A 231 -13.53 -5.38 -10.82
CA SER A 231 -13.48 -6.46 -11.81
C SER A 231 -12.56 -6.13 -12.98
N ILE A 232 -12.05 -7.18 -13.63
CA ILE A 232 -11.18 -7.10 -14.80
C ILE A 232 -11.90 -7.78 -15.97
N PHE A 233 -11.91 -7.11 -17.12
CA PHE A 233 -12.49 -7.59 -18.36
C PHE A 233 -11.37 -7.76 -19.39
N PRO A 234 -11.41 -8.83 -20.20
CA PRO A 234 -10.50 -8.95 -21.34
C PRO A 234 -10.73 -7.78 -22.29
N ASN A 235 -9.64 -7.21 -22.79
CA ASN A 235 -9.71 -6.24 -23.87
C ASN A 235 -10.24 -6.97 -25.12
N THR A 236 -11.47 -6.69 -25.54
CA THR A 236 -12.08 -7.28 -26.73
C THR A 236 -11.55 -6.69 -28.04
N GLY A 237 -10.33 -6.17 -28.03
CA GLY A 237 -9.58 -5.81 -29.23
C GLY A 237 -9.09 -7.06 -29.97
N SER A 238 -9.87 -7.51 -30.95
CA SER A 238 -9.50 -8.50 -31.99
C SER A 238 -9.06 -9.88 -31.49
N SER A 239 -10.01 -10.73 -31.10
CA SER A 239 -9.87 -12.16 -31.40
C SER A 239 -10.53 -12.43 -32.76
N SER A 240 -9.70 -12.80 -33.72
CA SER A 240 -10.05 -13.17 -35.10
C SER A 240 -11.28 -14.08 -35.18
N SER A 241 -12.28 -13.64 -35.93
CA SER A 241 -13.25 -14.51 -36.57
C SER A 241 -12.50 -15.49 -37.49
N GLY A 242 -12.18 -16.68 -36.97
CA GLY A 242 -11.81 -17.82 -37.79
C GLY A 242 -13.08 -18.38 -38.40
N SER A 243 -13.35 -18.02 -39.66
CA SER A 243 -14.38 -18.62 -40.49
C SER A 243 -14.19 -20.14 -40.53
N ALA A 244 -15.06 -20.88 -39.85
CA ALA A 244 -15.25 -22.30 -40.11
C ALA A 244 -16.17 -22.43 -41.34
N SER A 245 -15.58 -22.34 -42.53
CA SER A 245 -16.20 -22.81 -43.77
C SER A 245 -16.24 -24.34 -43.71
N THR A 246 -17.42 -24.90 -43.44
CA THR A 246 -17.68 -26.33 -43.65
C THR A 246 -17.82 -26.59 -45.15
N ASN A 247 -16.93 -27.45 -45.65
CA ASN A 247 -17.00 -28.09 -46.96
C ASN A 247 -18.05 -29.21 -46.97
#